data_AF-A0A6B3HEJ1-F1
#
_entry.id   AF-A0A6B3HEJ1-F1
#
_cell.length_a   1.000
_cell.length_b   1.000
_cell.length_c   1.000
_cell.angle_alpha   90.00
_cell.angle_beta   90.00
_cell.angle_gamma   90.00
#
_symmetry.space_group_name_H-M   'P 1'
#
loop_
_entity.id
_entity.type
_entity.pdbx_description
1 polymer ?
#
loop_
_entity_poly.entity_id
_entity_poly.type
_entity_poly.pdbx_seq_one_letter_code
_entity_poly.pdbx_strand_id
1 'polypeptide(L)'
;HHLTFTGPQLHGAIAQLLHTAIDAGIAAGALAEAVDFVRTRSRPWFESGYASAAEDPLLIQRFGELAVRHRAADALLVAAARAVDTARAGLDDDSAAEASIAVAAAKAYAGSAALEIADALFEVSGTRAALDSLNLHRHWRDARTHTLHDPARWK
;
A
#
# COMPACT_ATOMS: atom_id res chain seq x y z
N HIS A 1 -34.25 11.41 2.35
CA HIS A 1 -32.78 11.24 2.41
C HIS A 1 -32.20 10.91 3.79
N HIS A 2 -32.92 11.07 4.92
CA HIS A 2 -32.39 10.70 6.27
C HIS A 2 -32.56 9.22 6.64
N LEU A 3 -33.44 8.47 5.95
CA LEU A 3 -33.67 7.03 6.16
C LEU A 3 -32.57 6.13 5.55
N THR A 4 -31.61 6.70 4.82
CA THR A 4 -30.50 5.95 4.22
C THR A 4 -29.57 5.31 5.27
N PHE A 5 -29.69 5.72 6.54
CA PHE A 5 -28.89 5.23 7.67
C PHE A 5 -29.70 4.40 8.67
N THR A 6 -30.97 4.06 8.38
CA THR A 6 -31.83 3.30 9.30
C THR A 6 -31.84 1.79 8.99
N GLY A 7 -31.05 1.33 8.02
CA GLY A 7 -30.89 -0.07 7.63
C GLY A 7 -29.49 -0.35 7.08
N PRO A 8 -29.17 -1.61 6.74
CA PRO A 8 -27.84 -2.00 6.28
C PRO A 8 -27.45 -1.26 5.00
N GLN A 9 -26.19 -0.83 4.92
CA GLN A 9 -25.68 -0.04 3.80
C GLN A 9 -24.17 -0.26 3.57
N LEU A 10 -23.73 -0.16 2.32
CA LEU A 10 -22.34 -0.41 1.90
C LEU A 10 -21.59 0.85 1.46
N HIS A 11 -22.19 2.04 1.55
CA HIS A 11 -21.58 3.28 1.03
C HIS A 11 -20.23 3.56 1.68
N GLY A 12 -20.15 3.43 3.01
CA GLY A 12 -18.90 3.57 3.76
C GLY A 12 -17.85 2.55 3.35
N ALA A 13 -18.22 1.26 3.28
CA ALA A 13 -17.32 0.19 2.88
C ALA A 13 -16.80 0.37 1.44
N ILE A 14 -17.64 0.75 0.49
CA ILE A 14 -17.23 0.99 -0.91
C ILE A 14 -16.29 2.19 -1.00
N ALA A 15 -16.61 3.31 -0.33
CA ALA A 15 -15.74 4.49 -0.33
C ALA A 15 -14.36 4.14 0.25
N GLN A 16 -14.34 3.44 1.39
CA GLN A 16 -13.09 3.05 2.05
C GLN A 16 -12.30 2.02 1.22
N LEU A 17 -12.97 1.11 0.49
CA LEU A 17 -12.33 0.16 -0.44
C LEU A 17 -11.58 0.89 -1.58
N LEU A 18 -12.15 1.98 -2.12
CA LEU A 18 -11.48 2.81 -3.12
C LEU A 18 -10.22 3.47 -2.54
N HIS A 19 -10.28 3.97 -1.30
CA HIS A 19 -9.09 4.50 -0.64
C HIS A 19 -8.01 3.42 -0.45
N THR A 20 -8.40 2.21 -0.04
CA THR A 20 -7.49 1.06 0.07
C THR A 20 -6.80 0.74 -1.25
N ALA A 21 -7.53 0.79 -2.37
CA ALA A 21 -6.98 0.55 -3.70
C ALA A 21 -5.95 1.61 -4.11
N ILE A 22 -6.17 2.88 -3.74
CA ILE A 22 -5.21 3.97 -3.97
C ILE A 22 -3.92 3.71 -3.17
N ASP A 23 -4.02 3.37 -1.89
CA ASP A 23 -2.86 3.08 -1.04
C ASP A 23 -2.05 1.88 -1.58
N ALA A 24 -2.73 0.79 -1.95
CA ALA A 24 -2.09 -0.36 -2.58
C ALA A 24 -1.39 0.01 -3.90
N GLY A 25 -2.02 0.85 -4.72
CA GLY A 25 -1.43 1.36 -5.97
C GLY A 25 -0.18 2.21 -5.75
N ILE A 26 -0.16 3.07 -4.72
CA ILE A 26 1.02 3.85 -4.36
C ILE A 26 2.16 2.92 -3.90
N ALA A 27 1.85 1.93 -3.07
CA ALA A 27 2.80 0.90 -2.65
C ALA A 27 3.40 0.15 -3.87
N ALA A 28 2.56 -0.23 -4.83
CA ALA A 28 2.97 -0.90 -6.06
C ALA A 28 3.95 -0.04 -6.88
N GLY A 29 3.59 1.23 -7.09
CA GLY A 29 4.40 2.18 -7.85
C GLY A 29 5.75 2.46 -7.21
N ALA A 30 5.77 2.68 -5.89
CA ALA A 30 7.00 2.88 -5.12
C ALA A 30 7.92 1.66 -5.22
N LEU A 31 7.39 0.44 -5.04
CA LEU A 31 8.18 -0.78 -5.14
C LEU A 31 8.77 -0.97 -6.55
N ALA A 32 7.97 -0.73 -7.59
CA ALA A 32 8.41 -0.86 -8.97
C ALA A 32 9.54 0.13 -9.32
N GLU A 33 9.42 1.39 -8.90
CA GLU A 33 10.46 2.39 -9.12
C GLU A 33 11.73 2.13 -8.30
N ALA A 34 11.60 1.62 -7.07
CA ALA A 34 12.75 1.20 -6.28
C ALA A 34 13.52 0.06 -6.98
N VAL A 35 12.81 -0.93 -7.52
CA VAL A 35 13.42 -2.04 -8.29
C VAL A 35 14.14 -1.51 -9.53
N ASP A 36 13.50 -0.64 -10.31
CA ASP A 36 14.12 -0.04 -11.50
C ASP A 36 15.37 0.77 -11.13
N PHE A 37 15.29 1.58 -10.08
CA PHE A 37 16.39 2.42 -9.63
C PHE A 37 17.60 1.59 -9.19
N VAL A 38 17.38 0.54 -8.40
CA VAL A 38 18.47 -0.33 -7.92
C VAL A 38 19.15 -1.08 -9.07
N ARG A 39 18.39 -1.49 -10.08
CA ARG A 39 18.92 -2.20 -11.25
C ARG A 39 19.69 -1.31 -12.22
N THR A 40 19.33 -0.03 -12.32
CA THR A 40 19.81 0.84 -13.40
C THR A 40 20.71 1.99 -12.93
N ARG A 41 20.63 2.40 -11.66
CA ARG A 41 21.25 3.64 -11.16
C ARG A 41 22.03 3.48 -9.86
N SER A 42 21.63 2.56 -8.99
CA SER A 42 22.33 2.33 -7.72
C SER A 42 23.72 1.75 -7.95
N ARG A 43 24.66 2.15 -7.10
CA ARG A 43 26.02 1.62 -7.07
C ARG A 43 26.13 0.62 -5.92
N PRO A 44 26.87 -0.47 -6.07
CA PRO A 44 27.14 -1.37 -4.95
C PRO A 44 27.85 -0.62 -3.83
N TRP A 45 27.61 -1.04 -2.58
CA TRP A 45 28.40 -0.55 -1.45
C TRP A 45 29.87 -0.91 -1.67
N PHE A 46 30.79 0.00 -1.36
CA PHE A 46 32.20 -0.15 -1.76
C PHE A 46 32.88 -1.36 -1.09
N GLU A 47 32.37 -1.83 0.05
CA GLU A 47 32.87 -3.02 0.76
C GLU A 47 32.08 -4.30 0.45
N SER A 48 31.02 -4.22 -0.36
CA SER A 48 30.14 -5.36 -0.61
C SER A 48 30.77 -6.45 -1.50
N GLY A 49 31.77 -6.09 -2.32
CA GLY A 49 32.41 -7.03 -3.25
C GLY A 49 31.56 -7.43 -4.46
N TYR A 50 30.32 -6.91 -4.60
CA TYR A 50 29.45 -7.19 -5.74
C TYR A 50 29.67 -6.22 -6.90
N ALA A 51 29.40 -6.69 -8.13
CA ALA A 51 29.54 -5.89 -9.34
C ALA A 51 28.39 -4.88 -9.49
N SER A 52 27.21 -5.21 -8.96
CA SER A 52 26.03 -4.36 -8.96
C SER A 52 25.32 -4.35 -7.60
N ALA A 53 24.60 -3.27 -7.30
CA ALA A 53 23.78 -3.21 -6.09
C ALA A 53 22.71 -4.30 -6.06
N ALA A 54 22.17 -4.69 -7.23
CA ALA A 54 21.13 -5.70 -7.34
C ALA A 54 21.56 -7.12 -6.92
N GLU A 55 22.86 -7.37 -6.81
CA GLU A 55 23.43 -8.65 -6.35
C GLU A 55 23.62 -8.70 -4.83
N ASP A 56 23.47 -7.58 -4.12
CA ASP A 56 23.62 -7.51 -2.67
C ASP A 56 22.51 -8.34 -1.97
N PRO A 57 22.85 -9.40 -1.22
CA PRO A 57 21.87 -10.25 -0.53
C PRO A 57 21.00 -9.49 0.45
N LEU A 58 21.50 -8.42 1.07
CA LEU A 58 20.72 -7.60 2.00
C LEU A 58 19.66 -6.79 1.26
N LEU A 59 19.98 -6.25 0.08
CA LEU A 59 18.98 -5.60 -0.77
C LEU A 59 17.97 -6.61 -1.30
N ILE A 60 18.42 -7.80 -1.74
CA ILE A 60 17.52 -8.87 -2.19
C ILE A 60 16.54 -9.25 -1.08
N GLN A 61 17.03 -9.43 0.16
CA GLN A 61 16.19 -9.71 1.31
C GLN A 61 15.17 -8.58 1.55
N ARG A 62 15.63 -7.32 1.58
CA ARG A 62 14.76 -6.16 1.82
C ARG A 62 13.67 -6.04 0.76
N PHE A 63 14.00 -6.20 -0.53
CA PHE A 63 13.00 -6.25 -1.59
C PHE A 63 12.02 -7.42 -1.44
N GLY A 64 12.49 -8.57 -0.95
CA GLY A 64 11.62 -9.70 -0.60
C GLY A 64 10.59 -9.34 0.46
N GLU A 65 11.02 -8.69 1.55
CA GLU A 65 10.14 -8.21 2.63
C GLU A 65 9.12 -7.19 2.12
N LEU A 66 9.56 -6.19 1.35
CA LEU A 66 8.68 -5.18 0.74
C LEU A 66 7.67 -5.80 -0.22
N ALA A 67 8.10 -6.78 -1.03
CA ALA A 67 7.23 -7.48 -1.96
C ALA A 67 6.19 -8.35 -1.25
N VAL A 68 6.55 -9.01 -0.14
CA VAL A 68 5.57 -9.76 0.68
C VAL A 68 4.56 -8.81 1.29
N ARG A 69 5.00 -7.66 1.82
CA ARG A 69 4.11 -6.64 2.36
C ARG A 69 3.13 -6.12 1.30
N HIS A 70 3.61 -5.79 0.11
CA HIS A 70 2.75 -5.40 -1.00
C HIS A 70 1.72 -6.49 -1.36
N ARG A 71 2.17 -7.74 -1.53
CA ARG A 71 1.28 -8.87 -1.84
C ARG A 71 0.20 -9.09 -0.78
N ALA A 72 0.52 -8.88 0.50
CA ALA A 72 -0.47 -8.96 1.57
C ALA A 72 -1.51 -7.84 1.47
N ALA A 73 -1.10 -6.61 1.12
CA ALA A 73 -2.04 -5.51 0.89
C ALA A 73 -2.99 -5.80 -0.28
N ASP A 74 -2.48 -6.30 -1.40
CA ASP A 74 -3.28 -6.72 -2.55
C ASP A 74 -4.25 -7.85 -2.19
N ALA A 75 -3.77 -8.87 -1.48
CA ALA A 75 -4.61 -9.99 -1.08
C ALA A 75 -5.77 -9.55 -0.17
N LEU A 76 -5.49 -8.65 0.79
CA LEU A 76 -6.51 -8.06 1.66
C LEU A 76 -7.49 -7.18 0.88
N LEU A 77 -7.01 -6.37 -0.06
CA LEU A 77 -7.87 -5.57 -0.95
C LEU A 77 -8.84 -6.45 -1.74
N VAL A 78 -8.35 -7.53 -2.34
CA VAL A 78 -9.18 -8.49 -3.10
C VAL A 78 -10.18 -9.20 -2.19
N ALA A 79 -9.76 -9.61 -0.98
CA ALA A 79 -10.66 -10.22 -0.01
C ALA A 79 -11.78 -9.25 0.42
N ALA A 80 -11.44 -7.99 0.70
CA ALA A 80 -12.40 -6.95 1.05
C ALA A 80 -13.38 -6.65 -0.09
N ALA A 81 -12.90 -6.58 -1.34
CA ALA A 81 -13.75 -6.41 -2.51
C ALA A 81 -14.78 -7.56 -2.64
N ARG A 82 -14.33 -8.81 -2.46
CA ARG A 82 -15.23 -9.98 -2.46
C ARG A 82 -16.28 -9.91 -1.35
N ALA A 83 -15.91 -9.47 -0.15
CA ALA A 83 -16.85 -9.30 0.95
C ALA A 83 -17.93 -8.25 0.61
N VAL A 84 -17.53 -7.12 0.00
CA VAL A 84 -18.46 -6.10 -0.50
C VAL A 84 -19.39 -6.65 -1.59
N ASP A 85 -18.87 -7.46 -2.52
CA ASP A 85 -19.68 -8.08 -3.58
C ASP A 85 -20.69 -9.08 -3.02
N THR A 86 -20.28 -9.92 -2.05
CA THR A 86 -21.17 -10.84 -1.34
C THR A 86 -22.29 -10.08 -0.61
N ALA A 87 -21.94 -9.05 0.16
CA ALA A 87 -22.91 -8.24 0.89
C ALA A 87 -23.87 -7.50 -0.05
N ARG A 88 -23.40 -7.09 -1.24
CA ARG A 88 -24.26 -6.48 -2.27
C ARG A 88 -25.31 -7.46 -2.81
N ALA A 89 -24.98 -8.75 -2.90
CA ALA A 89 -25.89 -9.77 -3.43
C ALA A 89 -26.99 -10.19 -2.44
N GLY A 90 -26.72 -10.09 -1.13
CA GLY A 90 -27.66 -10.45 -0.06
C GLY A 90 -27.51 -9.52 1.13
N LEU A 91 -27.92 -8.26 0.98
CA LEU A 91 -27.67 -7.21 1.96
C LEU A 91 -28.55 -7.37 3.21
N ASP A 92 -27.89 -7.57 4.34
CA ASP A 92 -28.43 -7.56 5.70
C ASP A 92 -27.41 -6.93 6.66
N ASP A 93 -27.73 -6.86 7.96
CA ASP A 93 -26.87 -6.23 8.96
C ASP A 93 -25.53 -6.98 9.12
N ASP A 94 -25.57 -8.31 9.08
CA ASP A 94 -24.38 -9.16 9.27
C ASP A 94 -23.42 -9.04 8.08
N SER A 95 -23.93 -9.16 6.85
CA SER A 95 -23.12 -9.03 5.63
C SER A 95 -22.56 -7.61 5.45
N ALA A 96 -23.32 -6.58 5.82
CA ALA A 96 -22.83 -5.21 5.83
C ALA A 96 -21.68 -5.01 6.85
N ALA A 97 -21.81 -5.60 8.05
CA ALA A 97 -20.78 -5.56 9.07
C ALA A 97 -19.51 -6.30 8.64
N GLU A 98 -19.65 -7.51 8.08
CA GLU A 98 -18.53 -8.30 7.56
C GLU A 98 -17.76 -7.55 6.47
N ALA A 99 -18.46 -6.97 5.49
CA ALA A 99 -17.84 -6.17 4.45
C ALA A 99 -17.11 -4.94 5.02
N SER A 100 -17.71 -4.26 5.99
CA SER A 100 -17.10 -3.10 6.65
C SER A 100 -15.81 -3.48 7.40
N ILE A 101 -15.81 -4.58 8.15
CA ILE A 101 -14.63 -5.08 8.89
C ILE A 101 -13.52 -5.48 7.92
N ALA A 102 -13.86 -6.21 6.85
CA ALA A 102 -12.88 -6.63 5.84
C ALA A 102 -12.22 -5.43 5.16
N VAL A 103 -13.00 -4.41 4.79
CA VAL A 103 -12.49 -3.17 4.21
C VAL A 103 -11.63 -2.38 5.21
N ALA A 104 -12.05 -2.27 6.48
CA ALA A 104 -11.29 -1.56 7.50
C ALA A 104 -9.91 -2.20 7.73
N ALA A 105 -9.86 -3.53 7.84
CA ALA A 105 -8.62 -4.29 7.97
C ALA A 105 -7.70 -4.11 6.75
N ALA A 106 -8.25 -4.23 5.54
CA ALA A 106 -7.51 -4.02 4.31
C ALA A 106 -6.96 -2.60 4.23
N LYS A 107 -7.76 -1.59 4.58
CA LYS A 107 -7.35 -0.18 4.55
C LYS A 107 -6.23 0.11 5.54
N ALA A 108 -6.35 -0.38 6.77
CA ALA A 108 -5.32 -0.18 7.79
C ALA A 108 -3.98 -0.77 7.33
N TYR A 109 -4.00 -1.98 6.77
CA TYR A 109 -2.80 -2.63 6.28
C TYR A 109 -2.23 -1.95 5.03
N ALA A 110 -3.05 -1.63 4.03
CA ALA A 110 -2.61 -1.00 2.79
C ALA A 110 -1.98 0.38 3.05
N GLY A 111 -2.56 1.20 3.92
CA GLY A 111 -1.99 2.50 4.28
C GLY A 111 -0.62 2.37 4.97
N SER A 112 -0.47 1.39 5.87
CA SER A 112 0.83 1.09 6.49
C SER A 112 1.86 0.60 5.46
N ALA A 113 1.42 -0.27 4.54
CA ALA A 113 2.27 -0.78 3.46
C ALA A 113 2.74 0.32 2.50
N ALA A 114 1.85 1.24 2.12
CA ALA A 114 2.17 2.37 1.25
C ALA A 114 3.25 3.27 1.87
N LEU A 115 3.11 3.62 3.15
CA LEU A 115 4.07 4.46 3.85
C LEU A 115 5.44 3.79 3.97
N GLU A 116 5.47 2.52 4.42
CA GLU A 116 6.71 1.76 4.61
C GLU A 116 7.44 1.54 3.29
N ILE A 117 6.74 1.15 2.22
CA ILE A 117 7.38 0.89 0.92
C ILE A 117 7.87 2.20 0.28
N ALA A 118 7.11 3.28 0.40
CA ALA A 118 7.51 4.58 -0.12
C ALA A 118 8.72 5.18 0.63
N ASP A 119 8.84 4.92 1.93
CA ASP A 119 10.02 5.30 2.72
C ASP A 119 11.23 4.41 2.37
N ALA A 120 11.03 3.09 2.36
CA ALA A 120 12.07 2.11 2.06
C ALA A 120 12.64 2.24 0.64
N LEU A 121 11.92 2.87 -0.29
CA LEU A 121 12.45 3.25 -1.61
C LEU A 121 13.80 3.96 -1.47
N PHE A 122 13.94 4.90 -0.54
CA PHE A 122 15.18 5.65 -0.34
C PHE A 122 16.27 4.82 0.35
N GLU A 123 15.87 3.99 1.32
CA GLU A 123 16.74 3.03 2.01
C GLU A 123 17.45 2.12 1.00
N VAL A 124 16.70 1.50 0.09
CA VAL A 124 17.25 0.53 -0.88
C VAL A 124 17.95 1.18 -2.07
N SER A 125 17.59 2.43 -2.41
CA SER A 125 18.10 3.12 -3.61
C SER A 125 19.35 3.97 -3.32
N GLY A 126 19.54 4.42 -2.09
CA GLY A 126 20.66 5.26 -1.66
C GLY A 126 20.51 6.74 -2.04
N THR A 127 21.49 7.57 -1.64
CA THR A 127 21.40 9.06 -1.64
C THR A 127 20.97 9.68 -2.97
N ARG A 128 21.36 9.10 -4.12
CA ARG A 128 20.99 9.65 -5.44
C ARG A 128 19.48 9.61 -5.71
N ALA A 129 18.73 8.74 -5.03
CA ALA A 129 17.27 8.70 -5.12
C ALA A 129 16.61 9.97 -4.56
N ALA A 130 17.29 10.71 -3.68
CA ALA A 130 16.79 11.95 -3.09
C ALA A 130 16.88 13.18 -4.01
N LEU A 131 17.39 13.03 -5.24
CA LEU A 131 17.42 14.14 -6.20
C LEU A 131 16.00 14.57 -6.57
N ASP A 132 15.72 15.87 -6.42
CA ASP A 132 14.40 16.44 -6.70
C ASP A 132 13.92 16.16 -8.14
N SER A 133 14.84 16.23 -9.10
CA SER A 133 14.60 15.90 -10.52
C SER A 133 14.01 14.49 -10.78
N LEU A 134 14.17 13.56 -9.83
CA LEU A 134 13.62 12.22 -9.93
C LEU A 134 12.20 12.11 -9.37
N ASN A 135 11.79 13.08 -8.53
CA ASN A 135 10.48 13.16 -7.89
C ASN A 135 10.05 11.88 -7.16
N LEU A 136 10.99 11.02 -6.71
CA LEU A 136 10.66 9.73 -6.07
C LEU A 136 9.93 9.91 -4.73
N HIS A 137 10.16 11.05 -4.07
CA HIS A 137 9.54 11.42 -2.80
C HIS A 137 8.02 11.65 -2.93
N ARG A 138 7.48 11.76 -4.16
CA ARG A 138 6.03 11.86 -4.40
C ARG A 138 5.26 10.69 -3.80
N HIS A 139 5.78 9.46 -3.88
CA HIS A 139 5.09 8.28 -3.36
C HIS A 139 4.82 8.41 -1.87
N TRP A 140 5.82 8.85 -1.11
CA TRP A 140 5.68 9.06 0.32
C TRP A 140 4.75 10.24 0.63
N ARG A 141 4.88 11.36 -0.10
CA ARG A 141 4.02 12.53 0.10
C ARG A 141 2.55 12.17 -0.18
N ASP A 142 2.28 11.49 -1.28
CA ASP A 142 0.93 11.12 -1.70
C ASP A 142 0.33 10.10 -0.72
N ALA A 143 1.08 9.05 -0.34
CA ALA A 143 0.66 8.09 0.68
C ALA A 143 0.40 8.79 2.03
N ARG A 144 1.30 9.70 2.45
CA ARG A 144 1.16 10.42 3.72
C ARG A 144 -0.05 11.33 3.72
N THR A 145 -0.29 12.07 2.65
CA THR A 145 -1.46 12.94 2.54
C THR A 145 -2.76 12.12 2.50
N HIS A 146 -2.82 11.06 1.70
CA HIS A 146 -4.03 10.25 1.54
C HIS A 146 -4.41 9.46 2.80
N THR A 147 -3.43 8.84 3.46
CA THR A 147 -3.66 8.04 4.68
C THR A 147 -4.12 8.88 5.89
N LEU A 148 -3.93 10.20 5.86
CA LEU A 148 -4.42 11.12 6.90
C LEU A 148 -5.93 11.40 6.82
N HIS A 149 -6.59 11.08 5.71
CA HIS A 149 -8.03 11.31 5.54
C HIS A 149 -8.86 10.57 6.60
N ASP A 150 -8.41 9.37 7.02
CA ASP A 150 -9.05 8.60 8.09
C ASP A 150 -8.02 8.24 9.16
N PRO A 151 -8.06 8.86 10.35
CA PRO A 151 -7.04 8.65 11.36
C PRO A 151 -6.96 7.17 11.75
N ALA A 152 -5.82 6.54 11.49
CA ALA A 152 -5.60 5.10 11.69
C ALA A 152 -5.89 4.61 13.12
N ARG A 153 -5.92 5.50 14.12
CA ARG A 153 -6.24 5.18 15.52
C ARG A 153 -7.74 4.96 15.80
N TRP A 154 -8.61 5.35 14.88
CA TRP A 154 -10.07 5.25 15.02
C TRP A 154 -10.69 4.15 14.13
N LYS A 155 -9.86 3.26 13.57
CA LYS A 155 -10.28 2.10 12.78
C LYS A 155 -10.22 0.83 13.62
#